data_AF-A0A5N9H4U0-F1
#
_entry.id   AF-A0A5N9H4U0-F1
#
_cell.length_a   1.000
_cell.length_b   1.000
_cell.length_c   1.000
_cell.angle_alpha   90.00
_cell.angle_beta   90.00
_cell.angle_gamma   90.00
#
_symmetry.space_group_name_H-M   'P 1'
#
loop_
_entity.id
_entity.type
_entity.pdbx_description
1 polymer ?
#
loop_
_entity_poly.entity_id
_entity_poly.type
_entity_poly.pdbx_seq_one_letter_code
_entity_poly.pdbx_strand_id
1 'polypeptide(L)' 'MPAQSEQQRRAAGAALAAKRGGSSKGLRSASLSMYESMTEDELEDFASKEADPQIINILKAIDRYVAQGKG' A
#
# COMPACT_ATOMS: atom_id res chain seq x y z
N MET A 1 -1.11 -9.14 2.42
CA MET A 1 -0.33 -8.89 3.65
C MET A 1 0.53 -7.65 3.40
N PRO A 2 0.40 -6.58 4.20
CA PRO A 2 1.14 -5.34 3.98
C PRO A 2 2.62 -5.54 4.34
N ALA A 3 3.51 -4.71 3.77
CA ALA A 3 4.92 -4.80 4.12
C ALA A 3 5.13 -4.59 5.63
N GLN A 4 6.00 -5.42 6.22
CA GLN A 4 6.26 -5.45 7.67
C GLN A 4 6.80 -4.12 8.20
N SER A 5 7.51 -3.35 7.37
CA SER A 5 8.05 -2.04 7.73
C SER A 5 7.66 -0.94 6.74
N GLU A 6 7.66 0.31 7.23
CA GLU A 6 7.41 1.49 6.40
C GLU A 6 8.46 1.66 5.28
N GLN A 7 9.71 1.29 5.55
CA GLN A 7 10.79 1.35 4.58
C GLN A 7 10.56 0.38 3.42
N GLN A 8 10.10 -0.84 3.71
CA GLN A 8 9.73 -1.81 2.66
C GLN A 8 8.51 -1.34 1.85
N ARG A 9 7.49 -0.76 2.49
CA ARG A 9 6.33 -0.16 1.79
C ARG A 9 6.76 0.92 0.80
N ARG A 10 7.65 1.82 1.22
CA ARG A 10 8.19 2.89 0.36
C ARG A 10 9.02 2.31 -0.80
N ALA A 11 9.82 1.27 -0.54
CA ALA A 11 10.57 0.58 -1.57
C ALA A 11 9.65 -0.12 -2.60
N ALA A 12 8.59 -0.78 -2.13
CA ALA A 12 7.56 -1.39 -2.97
C ALA A 12 6.84 -0.34 -3.82
N GLY A 13 6.48 0.82 -3.25
CA GLY A 13 5.85 1.92 -3.98
C GLY A 13 6.77 2.50 -5.08
N ALA A 14 8.07 2.65 -4.80
CA ALA A 14 9.04 3.09 -5.80
C ALA A 14 9.20 2.06 -6.93
N ALA A 15 9.29 0.77 -6.58
CA ALA A 15 9.35 -0.33 -7.54
C ALA A 15 8.08 -0.43 -8.39
N LEU A 16 6.89 -0.23 -7.80
CA LEU A 16 5.61 -0.22 -8.50
C LEU A 16 5.55 0.91 -9.54
N ALA A 17 5.93 2.13 -9.16
CA ALA A 17 5.98 3.26 -10.07
C ALA A 17 6.94 3.02 -11.24
N ALA A 18 8.12 2.47 -10.95
CA ALA A 18 9.10 2.06 -11.96
C ALA A 18 8.56 0.98 -12.90
N LYS A 19 7.85 -0.04 -12.38
CA LYS A 19 7.27 -1.13 -13.17
C LYS A 19 6.17 -0.62 -14.11
N ARG A 20 5.26 0.22 -13.61
CA ARG A 20 4.24 0.91 -14.41
C ARG A 20 4.83 1.83 -15.48
N GLY A 21 5.95 2.48 -15.17
CA GLY A 21 6.69 3.33 -16.11
C GLY A 21 7.67 2.59 -17.02
N GLY A 22 7.85 1.27 -16.86
CA GLY A 22 8.81 0.47 -17.64
C GLY A 22 10.28 0.87 -17.45
N SER A 23 10.64 1.52 -16.33
CA SER A 23 12.01 2.00 -16.11
C SER A 23 12.48 1.82 -14.67
N SER A 24 13.57 1.07 -14.50
CA SER A 24 14.26 0.90 -13.22
C SER A 24 15.32 1.98 -12.95
N LYS A 25 15.43 3.01 -13.80
CA LYS A 25 16.43 4.07 -13.62
C LYS A 25 16.21 4.79 -12.29
N GLY A 26 17.20 4.70 -11.41
CA GLY A 26 17.19 5.35 -10.10
C GLY A 26 16.75 4.45 -8.94
N LEU A 27 16.27 3.22 -9.20
CA LEU A 27 16.03 2.25 -8.15
C LEU A 27 17.35 1.78 -7.51
N ARG A 28 17.32 1.53 -6.19
CA ARG A 28 18.47 1.05 -5.43
C ARG A 28 18.03 0.07 -4.34
N SER A 29 18.92 -0.86 -4.01
CA SER A 29 18.77 -1.82 -2.90
C SER A 29 17.41 -2.55 -2.96
N ALA A 30 16.61 -2.50 -1.88
CA ALA A 30 15.33 -3.21 -1.79
C ALA A 30 14.37 -2.87 -2.94
N SER A 31 14.29 -1.60 -3.37
CA SER A 31 13.38 -1.21 -4.46
C SER A 31 13.78 -1.84 -5.81
N LEU A 32 15.08 -2.03 -6.06
CA LEU A 32 15.55 -2.70 -7.26
C LEU A 32 15.24 -4.21 -7.19
N SER A 33 15.53 -4.85 -6.07
CA SER A 33 15.22 -6.27 -5.88
C SER A 33 13.73 -6.56 -6.01
N MET A 34 12.87 -5.72 -5.43
CA MET A 34 11.41 -5.88 -5.52
C MET A 34 10.90 -5.66 -6.95
N TYR A 35 11.46 -4.70 -7.70
CA TYR A 35 11.11 -4.49 -9.11
C TYR A 35 11.40 -5.73 -9.97
N GLU A 36 12.54 -6.40 -9.73
CA GLU A 36 12.99 -7.57 -10.47
C GLU A 36 12.22 -8.84 -10.09
N SER A 37 11.87 -9.03 -8.82
CA SER A 37 11.32 -10.28 -8.31
C SER A 37 9.81 -10.32 -8.11
N MET A 38 9.14 -9.17 -8.01
CA MET A 38 7.71 -9.09 -7.71
C MET A 38 6.89 -8.59 -8.90
N THR A 39 5.66 -9.05 -9.01
CA THR A 39 4.67 -8.58 -9.98
C THR A 39 4.11 -7.20 -9.62
N GLU A 40 3.38 -6.56 -10.53
CA GLU A 40 2.72 -5.28 -10.26
C GLU A 40 1.75 -5.40 -9.08
N ASP A 41 0.92 -6.44 -9.07
CA ASP A 41 -0.07 -6.69 -8.02
C ASP A 41 0.61 -6.95 -6.66
N GLU A 42 1.67 -7.75 -6.62
CA GLU A 42 2.42 -7.99 -5.37
C GLU A 42 3.08 -6.71 -4.84
N LEU A 43 3.58 -5.85 -5.72
CA LEU A 43 4.14 -4.55 -5.34
C LEU A 43 3.05 -3.60 -4.81
N GLU A 44 1.86 -3.62 -5.41
CA GLU A 44 0.70 -2.84 -4.95
C GLU A 44 0.23 -3.30 -3.56
N ASP A 45 0.14 -4.60 -3.33
CA ASP A 45 -0.19 -5.17 -2.03
C ASP A 45 0.86 -4.81 -0.98
N PHE A 46 2.15 -4.89 -1.32
CA PHE A 46 3.23 -4.52 -0.40
C PHE A 46 3.29 -3.02 -0.13
N ALA A 47 3.03 -2.18 -1.14
CA ALA A 47 3.02 -0.73 -1.02
C ALA A 47 1.78 -0.22 -0.26
N SER A 48 0.70 -0.98 -0.29
CA SER A 48 -0.55 -0.64 0.38
C SER A 48 -0.37 -0.59 1.89
N LYS A 49 -0.93 0.45 2.50
CA LYS A 49 -1.06 0.54 3.95
C LYS A 49 -2.41 -0.06 4.30
N GLU A 50 -2.42 -1.17 5.04
CA GLU A 50 -3.64 -1.60 5.69
C GLU A 50 -4.08 -0.50 6.66
N ALA A 51 -5.32 -0.03 6.50
CA ALA A 51 -5.92 0.85 7.49
C ALA A 51 -6.09 0.05 8.79
N ASP A 52 -5.78 0.68 9.91
CA ASP A 52 -5.91 0.05 11.23
C ASP A 52 -7.34 -0.52 11.37
N PRO A 53 -7.52 -1.81 11.67
CA PRO A 53 -8.83 -2.41 11.85
C PRO A 53 -9.72 -1.64 12.84
N GLN A 54 -9.13 -1.01 13.86
CA GLN A 54 -9.87 -0.16 14.80
C GLN A 54 -10.41 1.09 14.12
N ILE A 55 -9.62 1.75 13.28
CA ILE A 55 -10.05 2.91 12.49
C ILE A 55 -11.17 2.51 11.51
N ILE A 56 -11.02 1.37 10.84
CA ILE A 56 -12.07 0.85 9.94
C ILE A 56 -13.38 0.63 10.69
N ASN A 57 -13.32 0.05 11.90
CA ASN A 57 -14.51 -0.19 12.71
C ASN A 57 -15.16 1.10 13.19
N ILE A 58 -14.36 2.12 13.54
CA ILE A 58 -14.84 3.45 13.91
C ILE A 58 -15.53 4.13 12.71
N LEU A 59 -14.90 4.13 11.53
CA LEU A 59 -15.49 4.69 10.31
C LEU A 59 -16.82 4.01 9.97
N LYS A 60 -16.87 2.68 10.03
CA LYS A 60 -18.12 1.91 9.84
C LYS A 60 -19.19 2.24 10.89
N ALA A 61 -18.81 2.57 12.12
CA ALA A 61 -19.75 3.00 13.15
C ALA A 61 -20.29 4.41 12.88
N ILE A 62 -19.44 5.32 12.41
CA ILE A 62 -19.82 6.68 12.00
C ILE A 62 -20.78 6.63 10.81
N ASP A 63 -20.46 5.87 9.77
CA ASP A 63 -21.32 5.70 8.59
C ASP A 63 -22.70 5.16 8.99
N ARG A 64 -22.75 4.17 9.90
CA ARG A 64 -24.01 3.67 10.45
C ARG A 64 -24.77 4.71 11.26
N TYR A 65 -24.09 5.56 12.03
CA TYR A 65 -24.73 6.63 12.79
C TYR A 65 -25.33 7.70 11.87
N VAL A 66 -24.61 8.11 10.83
CA VAL A 66 -25.08 9.07 9.83
C VAL A 66 -26.27 8.49 9.04
N ALA A 67 -26.18 7.22 8.62
CA ALA A 67 -27.27 6.54 7.92
C ALA A 67 -28.55 6.39 8.77
N GLN A 68 -28.43 6.41 10.10
CA GLN A 68 -29.58 6.36 11.01
C GLN A 68 -30.27 7.72 11.21
N GLY A 69 -29.82 8.80 10.55
CA GLY A 69 -30.51 10.10 10.56
C GLY A 69 -30.55 10.77 11.94
N LYS A 70 -29.59 10.48 12.83
CA LYS A 70 -29.52 11.06 14.19
C LYS A 70 -28.72 12.36 14.27
N GLY A 71 -28.64 13.12 13.17
CA GLY A 71 -27.96 14.42 13.08
C GLY A 71 -28.94 15.58 13.08
#